data_AF-A0A8S3JVT1-F1
#
_entry.id   AF-A0A8S3JVT1-F1
#
_cell.length_a   1.000
_cell.length_b   1.000
_cell.length_c   1.000
_cell.angle_alpha   90.00
_cell.angle_beta   90.00
_cell.angle_gamma   90.00
#
_symmetry.space_group_name_H-M   'P 1'
#
loop_
_entity.id
_entity.type
_entity.pdbx_description
1 polymer ?
#
loop_
_entity_poly.entity_id
_entity_poly.type
_entity_poly.pdbx_seq_one_letter_code
_entity_poly.pdbx_strand_id
1 'polypeptide(L)'
;EILRLFEIGLQLVSEEEIRNNIQKQLIENPTGNIKLSNFYALVIAKQQFYQLPPQTTTIDDEWAFKCKGNPMIEITLMNLIELILSSPVINRANSIQQVTTIYSLIAQSARDLPSYLINNLEKLRSFISLIRCLTALLPDKALDVFKHVCRQGFDGEFDSCQSIHLFITHLQDIIKKERSTVDQNVIHRTLVKLEVEFLK
;
A
#
# COMPACT_ATOMS: atom_id res chain seq x y z
N GLU A 1 -16.15 7.48 -11.82
CA GLU A 1 -14.73 7.09 -11.68
C GLU A 1 -14.38 6.62 -10.27
N ILE A 2 -14.71 7.35 -9.20
CA ILE A 2 -14.49 6.90 -7.81
C ILE A 2 -15.09 5.51 -7.54
N LEU A 3 -16.36 5.27 -7.89
CA LEU A 3 -17.01 3.96 -7.69
C LEU A 3 -16.27 2.81 -8.38
N ARG A 4 -15.65 3.07 -9.54
CA ARG A 4 -14.87 2.09 -10.28
C ARG A 4 -13.67 1.58 -9.49
N LEU A 5 -13.04 2.43 -8.67
CA LEU A 5 -11.94 2.01 -7.79
C LEU A 5 -12.41 0.96 -6.77
N PHE A 6 -13.61 1.13 -6.21
CA PHE A 6 -14.21 0.16 -5.30
C PHE A 6 -14.61 -1.13 -6.02
N GLU A 7 -15.19 -1.04 -7.22
CA GLU A 7 -15.51 -2.21 -8.05
C GLU A 7 -14.26 -3.04 -8.38
N ILE A 8 -13.14 -2.37 -8.68
CA ILE A 8 -11.86 -3.03 -8.87
C ILE A 8 -11.36 -3.65 -7.55
N GLY A 9 -11.45 -2.90 -6.45
CA GLY A 9 -11.04 -3.37 -5.12
C GLY A 9 -11.81 -4.60 -4.64
N LEU A 10 -13.10 -4.69 -4.94
CA LEU A 10 -13.98 -5.82 -4.60
C LEU A 10 -13.52 -7.17 -5.17
N GLN A 11 -12.60 -7.15 -6.14
CA GLN A 11 -11.98 -8.37 -6.66
C GLN A 11 -10.93 -8.97 -5.69
N LEU A 12 -10.46 -8.21 -4.69
CA LEU A 12 -9.56 -8.68 -3.62
C LEU A 12 -10.22 -8.66 -2.23
N VAL A 13 -11.21 -7.80 -2.02
CA VAL A 13 -11.85 -7.57 -0.72
C VAL A 13 -13.37 -7.71 -0.78
N SER A 14 -14.00 -8.03 0.34
CA SER A 14 -15.46 -8.08 0.40
C SER A 14 -16.05 -6.69 0.59
N GLU A 15 -17.32 -6.54 0.22
CA GLU A 15 -18.08 -5.32 0.50
C GLU A 15 -18.16 -5.03 2.00
N GLU A 16 -18.24 -6.08 2.82
CA GLU A 16 -18.25 -5.96 4.28
C GLU A 16 -16.95 -5.36 4.81
N GLU A 17 -15.80 -5.77 4.28
CA GLU A 17 -14.49 -5.22 4.67
C GLU A 17 -14.39 -3.73 4.31
N ILE A 18 -14.84 -3.34 3.11
CA ILE A 18 -14.88 -1.93 2.69
C ILE A 18 -15.83 -1.12 3.58
N ARG A 19 -17.04 -1.63 3.83
CA ARG A 19 -18.04 -0.98 4.68
C ARG A 19 -17.52 -0.78 6.10
N ASN A 20 -16.92 -1.81 6.68
CA ASN A 20 -16.32 -1.76 8.01
C ASN A 20 -15.18 -0.74 8.07
N ASN A 21 -14.40 -0.59 7.00
CA ASN A 21 -13.36 0.42 6.91
C ASN A 21 -13.95 1.84 6.87
N ILE A 22 -14.94 2.10 6.01
CA ILE A 22 -15.62 3.41 5.89
C ILE A 22 -16.25 3.82 7.21
N GLN A 23 -16.88 2.90 7.94
CA GLN A 23 -17.53 3.19 9.21
C GLN A 23 -16.55 3.56 10.34
N LYS A 24 -15.29 3.13 10.25
CA LYS A 24 -14.27 3.36 11.28
C LYS A 24 -13.39 4.56 11.00
N GLN A 25 -13.50 5.17 9.83
CA GLN A 25 -12.55 6.19 9.38
C GLN A 25 -12.85 7.60 9.93
N LEU A 26 -14.08 7.89 10.37
CA LEU A 26 -14.46 9.23 10.85
C LEU A 26 -14.42 9.28 12.38
N ILE A 27 -13.71 10.28 12.91
CA ILE A 27 -13.65 10.60 14.34
C ILE A 27 -14.06 12.06 14.53
N GLU A 28 -15.21 12.28 15.15
CA GLU A 28 -15.72 13.62 15.43
C GLU A 28 -15.38 14.05 16.86
N ASN A 29 -14.81 15.25 17.01
CA ASN A 29 -14.55 15.90 18.30
C ASN A 29 -13.94 14.96 19.35
N PRO A 30 -12.72 14.41 19.11
CA PRO A 30 -12.11 13.47 20.03
C PRO A 30 -11.94 14.11 21.42
N THR A 31 -12.67 13.59 22.42
CA THR A 31 -12.63 14.04 23.82
C THR A 31 -11.52 13.36 24.63
N GLY A 32 -10.71 12.51 24.00
CA GLY A 32 -9.57 11.81 24.58
C GLY A 32 -8.56 11.40 23.49
N ASN A 33 -7.62 10.50 23.82
CA ASN A 33 -6.60 10.06 22.87
C ASN A 33 -7.21 9.29 21.70
N ILE A 34 -6.78 9.63 20.48
CA ILE A 34 -7.14 8.90 19.26
C ILE A 34 -6.50 7.52 19.33
N LYS A 35 -7.26 6.48 19.01
CA LYS A 35 -6.77 5.09 19.03
C LYS A 35 -5.87 4.83 17.82
N LEU A 36 -4.82 4.04 18.04
CA LEU A 36 -3.98 3.52 16.95
C LEU A 36 -4.83 2.72 15.94
N SER A 37 -4.55 2.93 14.66
CA SER A 37 -5.25 2.33 13.54
C SER A 37 -4.26 2.02 12.42
N ASN A 38 -4.47 0.92 11.71
CA ASN A 38 -3.74 0.60 10.47
C ASN A 38 -4.24 1.39 9.26
N PHE A 39 -5.27 2.22 9.45
CA PHE A 39 -5.95 3.00 8.42
C PHE A 39 -5.88 4.48 8.76
N TYR A 40 -5.93 5.32 7.72
CA TYR A 40 -6.09 6.76 7.85
C TYR A 40 -7.42 7.10 8.53
N ALA A 41 -7.40 8.14 9.36
CA ALA A 41 -8.58 8.66 10.04
C ALA A 41 -8.85 10.09 9.61
N LEU A 42 -10.12 10.39 9.34
CA LEU A 42 -10.65 11.74 9.21
C LEU A 42 -11.04 12.23 10.59
N VAL A 43 -10.34 13.24 11.09
CA VAL A 43 -10.65 13.84 12.39
C VAL A 43 -11.23 15.23 12.19
N ILE A 44 -12.37 15.51 12.82
CA ILE A 44 -12.96 16.84 12.86
C ILE A 44 -12.65 17.44 14.24
N ALA A 45 -11.80 18.46 14.27
CA ALA A 45 -11.43 19.17 15.49
C ALA A 45 -11.37 20.68 15.22
N LYS A 46 -11.89 21.50 16.15
CA LYS A 46 -11.89 22.97 16.04
C LYS A 46 -12.41 23.50 14.69
N GLN A 47 -13.46 22.87 14.15
CA GLN A 47 -14.07 23.19 12.84
C GLN A 47 -13.16 22.96 11.61
N GLN A 48 -12.06 22.22 11.78
CA GLN A 48 -11.14 21.85 10.71
C GLN A 48 -11.08 20.33 10.54
N PHE A 49 -10.84 19.89 9.31
CA PHE A 49 -10.58 18.49 8.98
C PHE A 49 -9.08 18.20 9.04
N TYR A 50 -8.74 17.10 9.68
CA TYR A 50 -7.38 16.56 9.73
C TYR A 50 -7.37 15.14 9.17
N GLN A 51 -6.36 14.84 8.37
CA GLN A 51 -6.09 13.52 7.79
C GLN A 51 -4.95 12.89 8.58
N LEU A 52 -5.27 12.06 9.55
CA LEU A 52 -4.28 11.38 10.36
C LEU A 52 -3.77 10.12 9.63
N PRO A 53 -2.45 9.95 9.46
CA PRO A 53 -1.87 8.72 8.96
C PRO A 53 -2.14 7.52 9.87
N PRO A 54 -1.94 6.30 9.36
CA PRO A 54 -1.87 5.11 10.19
C PRO A 54 -0.92 5.29 11.38
N GLN A 55 -1.21 4.61 12.47
CA GLN A 55 -0.43 4.63 13.72
C GLN A 55 -0.26 6.01 14.39
N THR A 56 -1.04 7.02 13.98
CA THR A 56 -1.00 8.35 14.59
C THR A 56 -2.10 8.49 15.65
N THR A 57 -1.75 9.04 16.81
CA THR A 57 -2.68 9.26 17.94
C THR A 57 -2.87 10.73 18.31
N THR A 58 -2.09 11.61 17.68
CA THR A 58 -2.05 13.05 17.92
C THR A 58 -2.50 13.81 16.70
N ILE A 59 -3.12 14.98 16.92
CA ILE A 59 -3.46 15.91 15.84
C ILE A 59 -2.36 16.95 15.76
N ASP A 60 -1.75 17.10 14.59
CA ASP A 60 -0.76 18.12 14.27
C ASP A 60 -1.27 18.93 13.05
N ASP A 61 -0.86 20.19 12.95
CA ASP A 61 -1.24 21.09 11.86
C ASP A 61 -0.68 20.62 10.50
N GLU A 62 0.40 19.83 10.48
CA GLU A 62 0.90 19.23 9.24
C GLU A 62 -0.14 18.31 8.57
N TRP A 63 -1.01 17.70 9.38
CA TRP A 63 -2.10 16.79 8.99
C TRP A 63 -3.40 17.50 8.63
N ALA A 64 -3.43 18.83 8.69
CA ALA A 64 -4.56 19.60 8.18
C ALA A 64 -4.92 19.16 6.76
N PHE A 65 -6.21 18.93 6.49
CA PHE A 65 -6.67 18.54 5.16
C PHE A 65 -6.43 19.67 4.16
N LYS A 66 -5.70 19.38 3.07
CA LYS A 66 -5.24 20.40 2.10
C LYS A 66 -5.96 20.35 0.76
N CYS A 67 -6.79 19.35 0.52
CA CYS A 67 -7.32 19.08 -0.81
C CYS A 67 -8.63 19.84 -1.10
N LYS A 68 -8.93 20.02 -2.39
CA LYS A 68 -10.19 20.64 -2.87
C LYS A 68 -11.36 19.66 -2.94
N GLY A 69 -11.08 18.35 -2.89
CA GLY A 69 -12.07 17.29 -2.90
C GLY A 69 -12.79 17.12 -1.57
N ASN A 70 -13.68 16.13 -1.52
CA ASN A 70 -14.35 15.74 -0.27
C ASN A 70 -13.38 14.95 0.63
N PRO A 71 -13.14 15.37 1.89
CA PRO A 71 -12.23 14.68 2.80
C PRO A 71 -12.58 13.22 3.05
N MET A 72 -13.87 12.90 3.16
CA MET A 72 -14.34 11.54 3.40
C MET A 72 -13.99 10.63 2.21
N ILE A 73 -14.15 11.13 0.98
CA ILE A 73 -13.82 10.38 -0.23
C ILE A 73 -12.31 10.14 -0.32
N GLU A 74 -11.48 11.16 -0.08
CA GLU A 74 -10.02 11.03 -0.12
C GLU A 74 -9.53 9.97 0.87
N ILE A 75 -9.99 10.06 2.12
CA ILE A 75 -9.65 9.08 3.17
C ILE A 75 -10.11 7.68 2.80
N THR A 76 -11.31 7.52 2.25
CA THR A 76 -11.76 6.18 1.83
C THR A 76 -10.92 5.62 0.69
N LEU A 77 -10.50 6.45 -0.28
CA LEU A 77 -9.64 6.00 -1.37
C LEU A 77 -8.26 5.57 -0.86
N MET A 78 -7.68 6.33 0.07
CA MET A 78 -6.43 5.96 0.72
C MET A 78 -6.57 4.68 1.54
N ASN A 79 -7.67 4.54 2.26
CA ASN A 79 -7.94 3.35 3.06
C ASN A 79 -8.27 2.11 2.22
N LEU A 80 -8.81 2.28 1.02
CA LEU A 80 -8.94 1.18 0.06
C LEU A 80 -7.56 0.62 -0.30
N ILE A 81 -6.57 1.49 -0.52
CA ILE A 81 -5.17 1.08 -0.76
C ILE A 81 -4.61 0.35 0.46
N GLU A 82 -4.77 0.89 1.67
CA GLU A 82 -4.33 0.20 2.90
C GLU A 82 -4.99 -1.18 3.06
N LEU A 83 -6.28 -1.29 2.69
CA LEU A 83 -7.03 -2.53 2.83
C LEU A 83 -6.51 -3.59 1.86
N ILE A 84 -6.38 -3.27 0.56
CA ILE A 84 -5.92 -4.25 -0.45
C ILE A 84 -4.45 -4.66 -0.27
N LEU A 85 -3.65 -3.82 0.40
CA LEU A 85 -2.24 -4.09 0.74
C LEU A 85 -2.09 -4.78 2.10
N SER A 86 -3.18 -4.95 2.86
CA SER A 86 -3.10 -5.54 4.19
C SER A 86 -2.71 -7.02 4.13
N SER A 87 -1.94 -7.46 5.13
CA SER A 87 -1.48 -8.84 5.25
C SER A 87 -2.62 -9.88 5.14
N PRO A 88 -3.81 -9.70 5.76
CA PRO A 88 -4.92 -10.63 5.57
C PRO A 88 -5.36 -10.79 4.10
N VAL A 89 -5.42 -9.70 3.34
CA VAL A 89 -5.81 -9.70 1.93
C VAL A 89 -4.75 -10.35 1.05
N ILE A 90 -3.49 -10.02 1.27
CA ILE A 90 -2.37 -10.61 0.54
C ILE A 90 -2.28 -12.12 0.81
N ASN A 91 -2.49 -12.55 2.05
CA ASN A 91 -2.35 -13.96 2.42
C ASN A 91 -3.38 -14.88 1.77
N ARG A 92 -4.61 -14.39 1.55
CA ARG A 92 -5.68 -15.14 0.86
C ARG A 92 -5.59 -15.08 -0.67
N ALA A 93 -4.73 -14.25 -1.24
CA ALA A 93 -4.58 -14.16 -2.69
C ALA A 93 -4.05 -15.48 -3.27
N ASN A 94 -4.63 -15.93 -4.39
CA ASN A 94 -4.24 -17.19 -5.04
C ASN A 94 -3.54 -16.99 -6.39
N SER A 95 -3.50 -15.75 -6.90
CA SER A 95 -2.85 -15.41 -8.17
C SER A 95 -2.10 -14.10 -8.03
N ILE A 96 -0.79 -14.15 -8.29
CA ILE A 96 0.03 -12.94 -8.31
C ILE A 96 -0.32 -12.04 -9.50
N GLN A 97 -0.76 -12.61 -10.63
CA GLN A 97 -1.19 -11.87 -11.81
C GLN A 97 -2.47 -11.09 -11.52
N GLN A 98 -3.44 -11.70 -10.84
CA GLN A 98 -4.66 -11.02 -10.40
C GLN A 98 -4.34 -9.84 -9.48
N VAL A 99 -3.50 -10.06 -8.46
CA VAL A 99 -3.05 -9.00 -7.53
C VAL A 99 -2.37 -7.85 -8.30
N THR A 100 -1.42 -8.16 -9.17
CA THR A 100 -0.69 -7.15 -9.98
C THR A 100 -1.63 -6.35 -10.85
N THR A 101 -2.59 -7.02 -11.49
CA THR A 101 -3.58 -6.39 -12.39
C THR A 101 -4.45 -5.41 -11.62
N ILE A 102 -4.97 -5.84 -10.47
CA ILE A 102 -5.85 -5.02 -9.63
C ILE A 102 -5.09 -3.81 -9.08
N TYR A 103 -3.88 -4.01 -8.56
CA TYR A 103 -3.04 -2.91 -8.08
C TYR A 103 -2.74 -1.90 -9.19
N SER A 104 -2.42 -2.38 -10.40
CA SER A 104 -2.14 -1.52 -11.56
C SER A 104 -3.37 -0.72 -11.99
N LEU A 105 -4.55 -1.36 -12.02
CA LEU A 105 -5.81 -0.70 -12.37
C LEU A 105 -6.21 0.38 -11.36
N ILE A 106 -6.01 0.11 -10.06
CA ILE A 106 -6.23 1.08 -8.99
C ILE A 106 -5.24 2.24 -9.12
N ALA A 107 -3.95 1.97 -9.27
CA ALA A 107 -2.92 3.00 -9.40
C ALA A 107 -3.19 3.93 -10.60
N GLN A 108 -3.62 3.38 -11.73
CA GLN A 108 -3.98 4.16 -12.92
C GLN A 108 -5.24 4.98 -12.67
N SER A 109 -6.33 4.35 -12.23
CA SER A 109 -7.62 5.03 -12.04
C SER A 109 -7.56 6.11 -10.97
N ALA A 110 -6.73 5.93 -9.94
CA ALA A 110 -6.51 6.91 -8.87
C ALA A 110 -5.71 8.13 -9.35
N ARG A 111 -4.75 7.94 -10.26
CA ARG A 111 -3.99 9.04 -10.87
C ARG A 111 -4.87 9.98 -11.69
N ASP A 112 -5.95 9.44 -12.26
CA ASP A 112 -6.87 10.17 -13.12
C ASP A 112 -7.92 10.99 -12.31
N LEU A 113 -7.78 11.10 -10.98
CA LEU A 113 -8.67 11.85 -10.08
C LEU A 113 -8.02 13.18 -9.61
N PRO A 114 -8.06 14.27 -10.42
CA PRO A 114 -7.29 15.50 -10.15
C PRO A 114 -7.73 16.29 -8.92
N SER A 115 -8.93 16.02 -8.39
CA SER A 115 -9.48 16.68 -7.21
C SER A 115 -9.11 16.01 -5.89
N TYR A 116 -8.35 14.91 -5.92
CA TYR A 116 -8.01 14.11 -4.74
C TYR A 116 -6.50 13.87 -4.66
N LEU A 117 -5.94 14.00 -3.46
CA LEU A 117 -4.54 13.79 -3.16
C LEU A 117 -4.35 12.46 -2.42
N ILE A 118 -4.19 11.38 -3.19
CA ILE A 118 -4.05 10.03 -2.65
C ILE A 118 -2.57 9.77 -2.34
N ASN A 119 -2.12 10.18 -1.15
CA ASN A 119 -0.71 10.21 -0.78
C ASN A 119 -0.04 8.83 -0.73
N ASN A 120 -0.79 7.76 -0.42
CA ASN A 120 -0.25 6.40 -0.35
C ASN A 120 -0.25 5.66 -1.70
N LEU A 121 -0.35 6.37 -2.83
CA LEU A 121 -0.17 5.75 -4.15
C LEU A 121 1.25 5.25 -4.40
N GLU A 122 2.27 5.91 -3.86
CA GLU A 122 3.66 5.44 -4.01
C GLU A 122 3.87 4.10 -3.30
N LYS A 123 3.26 3.91 -2.11
CA LYS A 123 3.22 2.63 -1.43
C LYS A 123 2.66 1.52 -2.33
N LEU A 124 1.51 1.74 -2.98
CA LEU A 124 0.96 0.78 -3.95
C LEU A 124 1.93 0.47 -5.11
N ARG A 125 2.69 1.47 -5.59
CA ARG A 125 3.70 1.27 -6.64
C ARG A 125 4.91 0.49 -6.15
N SER A 126 5.33 0.65 -4.90
CA SER A 126 6.38 -0.18 -4.28
C SER A 126 5.98 -1.65 -4.29
N PHE A 127 4.73 -1.97 -3.94
CA PHE A 127 4.20 -3.33 -4.02
C PHE A 127 4.20 -3.87 -5.46
N ILE A 128 3.75 -3.08 -6.45
CA ILE A 128 3.78 -3.49 -7.87
C ILE A 128 5.21 -3.77 -8.34
N SER A 129 6.16 -2.92 -7.95
CA SER A 129 7.58 -3.04 -8.31
C SER A 129 8.19 -4.31 -7.73
N LEU A 130 7.90 -4.61 -6.46
CA LEU A 130 8.31 -5.84 -5.81
C LEU A 130 7.73 -7.07 -6.52
N ILE A 131 6.42 -7.08 -6.78
CA ILE A 131 5.77 -8.19 -7.46
C ILE A 131 6.41 -8.45 -8.82
N ARG A 132 6.63 -7.39 -9.62
CA ARG A 132 7.29 -7.53 -10.92
C ARG A 132 8.71 -8.09 -10.81
N CYS A 133 9.47 -7.65 -9.82
CA CYS A 133 10.80 -8.20 -9.53
C CYS A 133 10.70 -9.71 -9.21
N LEU A 134 9.79 -10.09 -8.31
CA LEU A 134 9.60 -11.49 -7.91
C LEU A 134 9.14 -12.37 -9.06
N THR A 135 8.19 -11.92 -9.87
CA THR A 135 7.72 -12.66 -11.06
C THR A 135 8.84 -12.85 -12.09
N ALA A 136 9.74 -11.87 -12.24
CA ALA A 136 10.87 -11.99 -13.16
C ALA A 136 11.95 -12.97 -12.65
N LEU A 137 12.21 -12.99 -11.34
CA LEU A 137 13.31 -13.78 -10.76
C LEU A 137 12.88 -15.17 -10.28
N LEU A 138 11.61 -15.35 -9.92
CA LEU A 138 11.06 -16.54 -9.28
C LEU A 138 9.62 -16.82 -9.78
N PRO A 139 9.38 -17.02 -11.08
CA PRO A 139 8.02 -17.06 -11.65
C PRO A 139 7.08 -18.06 -10.94
N ASP A 140 7.58 -19.25 -10.59
CA ASP A 140 6.78 -20.30 -9.95
C ASP A 140 6.57 -20.10 -8.45
N LYS A 141 7.36 -19.23 -7.81
CA LYS A 141 7.36 -19.00 -6.35
C LYS A 141 7.05 -17.57 -5.96
N ALA A 142 6.79 -16.70 -6.94
CA ALA A 142 6.69 -15.27 -6.73
C ALA A 142 5.60 -14.93 -5.72
N LEU A 143 4.46 -15.62 -5.76
CA LEU A 143 3.36 -15.38 -4.83
C LEU A 143 3.72 -15.77 -3.40
N ASP A 144 4.37 -16.92 -3.21
CA ASP A 144 4.74 -17.41 -1.87
C ASP A 144 5.81 -16.52 -1.24
N VAL A 145 6.81 -16.10 -2.03
CA VAL A 145 7.83 -15.15 -1.58
C VAL A 145 7.21 -13.79 -1.30
N PHE A 146 6.30 -13.31 -2.15
CA PHE A 146 5.59 -12.04 -1.93
C PHE A 146 4.83 -12.06 -0.60
N LYS A 147 4.04 -13.13 -0.35
CA LYS A 147 3.34 -13.32 0.94
C LYS A 147 4.33 -13.38 2.11
N HIS A 148 5.44 -14.09 1.97
CA HIS A 148 6.46 -14.19 3.01
C HIS A 148 7.06 -12.83 3.38
N VAL A 149 7.45 -12.04 2.37
CA VAL A 149 8.01 -10.70 2.55
C VAL A 149 7.00 -9.76 3.23
N CYS A 150 5.73 -9.80 2.81
CA CYS A 150 4.67 -8.99 3.43
C CYS A 150 4.41 -9.40 4.90
N ARG A 151 4.48 -10.71 5.23
CA ARG A 151 4.38 -11.18 6.63
C ARG A 151 5.53 -10.72 7.51
N GLN A 152 6.70 -10.47 6.92
CA GLN A 152 7.87 -9.96 7.63
C GLN A 152 7.85 -8.44 7.84
N GLY A 153 6.77 -7.77 7.44
CA GLY A 153 6.58 -6.34 7.69
C GLY A 153 6.95 -5.43 6.53
N PHE A 154 7.09 -5.95 5.30
CA PHE A 154 7.13 -5.07 4.13
C PHE A 154 5.81 -4.31 4.02
N ASP A 155 5.89 -2.98 4.14
CA ASP A 155 4.78 -2.05 4.04
C ASP A 155 4.90 -1.12 2.83
N GLY A 156 5.97 -1.26 2.02
CA GLY A 156 6.16 -0.48 0.80
C GLY A 156 6.56 0.98 1.01
N GLU A 157 6.81 1.39 2.25
CA GLU A 157 7.31 2.71 2.62
C GLU A 157 8.72 2.56 3.21
N PHE A 158 9.61 3.50 2.88
CA PHE A 158 10.99 3.46 3.33
C PHE A 158 11.43 4.82 3.83
N ASP A 159 11.85 4.88 5.09
CA ASP A 159 12.29 6.12 5.73
C ASP A 159 13.70 6.56 5.33
N SER A 160 14.50 5.67 4.70
CA SER A 160 15.89 5.96 4.37
C SER A 160 16.46 5.08 3.24
N CYS A 161 17.52 5.55 2.59
CA CYS A 161 18.29 4.73 1.66
C CYS A 161 18.85 3.45 2.33
N GLN A 162 19.17 3.51 3.63
CA GLN A 162 19.69 2.36 4.37
C GLN A 162 18.62 1.28 4.55
N SER A 163 17.36 1.65 4.86
CA SER A 163 16.27 0.66 4.99
C SER A 163 15.96 -0.02 3.66
N ILE A 164 16.02 0.74 2.55
CA ILE A 164 15.92 0.17 1.20
C ILE A 164 17.03 -0.85 0.97
N HIS A 165 18.29 -0.47 1.22
CA HIS A 165 19.43 -1.35 0.95
C HIS A 165 19.39 -2.64 1.79
N LEU A 166 18.99 -2.54 3.06
CA LEU A 166 18.77 -3.70 3.94
C LEU A 166 17.68 -4.62 3.40
N PHE A 167 16.57 -4.06 2.93
CA PHE A 167 15.49 -4.82 2.31
C PHE A 167 15.97 -5.55 1.04
N ILE A 168 16.69 -4.86 0.16
CA ILE A 168 17.22 -5.44 -1.09
C ILE A 168 18.21 -6.58 -0.80
N THR A 169 19.07 -6.41 0.21
CA THR A 169 20.01 -7.45 0.65
C THR A 169 19.28 -8.69 1.17
N HIS A 170 18.28 -8.50 2.02
CA HIS A 170 17.44 -9.59 2.52
C HIS A 170 16.69 -10.31 1.39
N LEU A 171 16.15 -9.54 0.44
CA LEU A 171 15.48 -10.10 -0.73
C LEU A 171 16.43 -10.93 -1.60
N GLN A 172 17.68 -10.49 -1.77
CA GLN A 172 18.71 -11.26 -2.48
C GLN A 172 18.98 -12.61 -1.80
N ASP A 173 19.01 -12.65 -0.47
CA ASP A 173 19.22 -13.88 0.28
C ASP A 173 18.03 -14.84 0.16
N ILE A 174 16.80 -14.33 0.13
CA ILE A 174 15.60 -15.13 -0.17
C ILE A 174 15.71 -15.73 -1.58
N ILE A 175 16.04 -14.92 -2.59
CA ILE A 175 16.17 -15.38 -3.99
C ILE A 175 17.23 -16.48 -4.13
N LYS A 176 18.36 -16.35 -3.43
CA LYS A 176 19.41 -17.39 -3.38
C LYS A 176 18.90 -18.69 -2.73
N LYS A 177 18.20 -18.59 -1.60
CA LYS A 177 17.63 -19.74 -0.88
C LYS A 177 16.60 -20.48 -1.73
N GLU A 178 15.78 -19.74 -2.47
CA GLU A 178 14.76 -20.31 -3.34
C GLU A 178 15.31 -20.98 -4.61
N ARG A 179 16.63 -20.90 -4.83
CA ARG A 179 17.36 -21.50 -5.96
C ARG A 179 16.79 -21.05 -7.31
N SER A 180 16.69 -19.73 -7.50
CA SER A 180 16.33 -19.16 -8.80
C SER A 180 17.18 -19.77 -9.92
N THR A 181 16.54 -20.11 -11.03
CA THR A 181 17.19 -20.59 -12.25
C THR A 181 17.71 -19.45 -13.13
N VAL A 182 17.47 -18.20 -12.72
CA VAL A 182 17.86 -16.99 -13.44
C VAL A 182 19.35 -16.71 -13.22
N ASP A 183 20.02 -16.21 -14.26
CA ASP A 183 21.43 -15.82 -14.22
C ASP A 183 21.71 -14.77 -13.13
N GLN A 184 22.86 -14.88 -12.46
CA GLN A 184 23.23 -13.98 -11.35
C GLN A 184 23.34 -12.52 -11.79
N ASN A 185 23.76 -12.23 -13.03
CA ASN A 185 23.81 -10.84 -13.51
C ASN A 185 22.40 -10.28 -13.73
N VAL A 186 21.46 -11.12 -14.17
CA VAL A 186 20.05 -10.73 -14.33
C VAL A 186 19.41 -10.48 -12.96
N ILE A 187 19.69 -11.33 -11.97
CA ILE A 187 19.27 -11.12 -10.57
C ILE A 187 19.79 -9.76 -10.07
N HIS A 188 21.10 -9.52 -10.19
CA HIS A 188 21.71 -8.27 -9.72
C HIS A 188 21.09 -7.04 -10.39
N ARG A 189 20.97 -7.03 -11.73
CA ARG A 189 20.37 -5.89 -12.46
C ARG A 189 18.91 -5.65 -12.08
N THR A 190 18.15 -6.72 -11.86
CA THR A 190 16.73 -6.62 -11.49
C THR A 190 16.57 -6.05 -10.09
N LEU A 191 17.41 -6.46 -9.13
CA LEU A 191 17.43 -5.93 -7.78
C LEU A 191 17.89 -4.46 -7.74
N VAL A 192 18.90 -4.08 -8.50
CA VAL A 192 19.32 -2.67 -8.64
C VAL A 192 18.19 -1.82 -9.20
N LYS A 193 17.44 -2.34 -10.19
CA LYS A 193 16.28 -1.62 -10.74
C LYS A 193 15.18 -1.44 -9.68
N LEU A 194 14.94 -2.46 -8.86
CA LEU A 194 13.97 -2.38 -7.77
C LEU A 194 14.40 -1.35 -6.71
N GLU A 195 15.67 -1.35 -6.33
CA GLU A 195 16.25 -0.37 -5.40
C GLU A 195 16.06 1.06 -5.92
N VAL A 196 16.34 1.31 -7.20
CA VAL A 196 16.11 2.61 -7.84
C VAL A 196 14.62 3.00 -7.88
N GLU A 197 13.71 2.03 -7.98
CA GLU A 197 12.27 2.30 -7.94
C GLU A 197 11.79 2.68 -6.53
N PHE A 198 12.41 2.16 -5.48
CA PHE A 198 12.11 2.53 -4.08
C PHE A 198 12.72 3.87 -3.64
N LEU A 199 13.69 4.40 -4.39
CA LEU A 199 14.32 5.70 -4.11
C LEU A 199 13.49 6.91 -4.61
N LYS A 200 12.40 6.67 -5.34
CA LYS A 200 11.53 7.71 -5.91
C LYS A 200 10.42 8.10 -4.96
#